data_AF-A0A3M9ZSK2-F1
#
_entry.id   AF-A0A3M9ZSK2-F1
#
_cell.length_a   1.000
_cell.length_b   1.000
_cell.length_c   1.000
_cell.angle_alpha   90.00
_cell.angle_beta   90.00
_cell.angle_gamma   90.00
#
_symmetry.space_group_name_H-M   'P 1'
#
loop_
_entity.id
_entity.type
_entity.pdbx_description
1 polymer ?
#
loop_
_entity_poly.entity_id
_entity_poly.type
_entity_poly.pdbx_seq_one_letter_code
_entity_poly.pdbx_strand_id
1 'polypeptide(L)'
;MEECRGLYEAYLARTANAKIEPFLRMLYDNKLIDCGTNPQKSELDTRIKIQKFVYFAQACFGLNFDYRHTLYIYGPHSPTLANDYFRIRDIKDVPSGEPGSWPREREFLDFAKEHNDVDWLEIASTLVYLHKVYRVPADDLIDYAERIKRKFPRPQTEGVCSEMRHAGFIG
;
A
#
# COMPACT_ATOMS: atom_id res chain seq x y z
N MET A 1 6.39 -31.65 -19.03
CA MET A 1 5.67 -32.17 -17.83
C MET A 1 6.55 -32.07 -16.59
N GLU A 2 7.79 -32.58 -16.60
CA GLU A 2 8.79 -32.39 -15.52
C GLU A 2 9.05 -30.91 -15.17
N GLU A 3 9.20 -30.07 -16.20
CA GLU A 3 9.56 -28.65 -16.05
C GLU A 3 8.43 -27.81 -15.39
N CYS A 4 7.16 -28.09 -15.72
CA CYS A 4 6.01 -27.49 -15.06
C CYS A 4 5.89 -27.92 -13.59
N ARG A 5 6.27 -29.17 -13.28
CA ARG A 5 6.27 -29.69 -11.91
C ARG A 5 7.32 -28.99 -11.05
N GLY A 6 8.54 -28.83 -11.58
CA GLY A 6 9.61 -28.08 -10.90
C GLY A 6 9.24 -26.61 -10.63
N LEU A 7 8.60 -25.95 -11.59
CA LEU A 7 8.10 -24.57 -11.40
C LEU A 7 6.98 -24.48 -10.37
N TYR A 8 6.07 -25.47 -10.33
CA TYR A 8 4.98 -25.52 -9.37
C TYR A 8 5.48 -25.81 -7.95
N GLU A 9 6.42 -26.75 -7.78
CA GLU A 9 7.05 -27.04 -6.50
C GLU A 9 7.85 -25.83 -5.99
N ALA A 10 8.60 -25.16 -6.87
CA ALA A 10 9.29 -23.91 -6.53
C ALA A 10 8.30 -22.80 -6.13
N TYR A 11 7.14 -22.69 -6.78
CA TYR A 11 6.10 -21.72 -6.42
C TYR A 11 5.50 -21.99 -5.03
N LEU A 12 5.24 -23.26 -4.69
CA LEU A 12 4.73 -23.67 -3.38
C LEU A 12 5.76 -23.44 -2.26
N ALA A 13 7.06 -23.56 -2.56
CA ALA A 13 8.14 -23.30 -1.61
C ALA A 13 8.41 -21.80 -1.36
N ARG A 14 7.81 -20.88 -2.14
CA ARG A 14 8.01 -19.44 -1.93
C ARG A 14 7.39 -19.01 -0.60
N THR A 15 8.19 -18.32 0.19
CA THR A 15 7.71 -17.55 1.34
C THR A 15 7.25 -16.17 0.91
N ALA A 16 6.50 -15.49 1.76
CA ALA A 16 6.23 -14.05 1.59
C ALA A 16 7.56 -13.27 1.57
N ASN A 17 7.54 -12.04 1.04
CA ASN A 17 8.68 -11.14 1.17
C ASN A 17 9.07 -10.98 2.65
N ALA A 18 10.33 -11.24 3.02
CA ALA A 18 10.77 -11.22 4.41
C ALA A 18 10.52 -9.87 5.14
N LYS A 19 10.37 -8.77 4.39
CA LYS A 19 10.08 -7.44 4.93
C LYS A 19 8.60 -7.18 5.16
N ILE A 20 7.69 -7.93 4.52
CA ILE A 20 6.26 -7.62 4.59
C ILE A 20 5.66 -7.99 5.94
N GLU A 21 6.02 -9.16 6.49
CA GLU A 21 5.48 -9.62 7.78
C GLU A 21 5.79 -8.64 8.92
N PRO A 22 7.05 -8.18 9.12
CA PRO A 22 7.35 -7.14 10.10
C PRO A 22 6.61 -5.82 9.84
N PHE A 23 6.42 -5.45 8.57
CA PHE A 23 5.73 -4.20 8.23
C PHE A 23 4.24 -4.27 8.56
N LEU A 24 3.57 -5.39 8.25
CA LEU A 24 2.18 -5.60 8.64
C LEU A 24 2.03 -5.68 10.16
N ARG A 25 3.01 -6.28 10.85
CA ARG A 25 3.08 -6.27 12.31
C ARG A 25 3.16 -4.84 12.86
N MET A 26 4.01 -3.98 12.28
CA MET A 26 4.10 -2.57 12.66
C MET A 26 2.78 -1.82 12.44
N LEU A 27 2.11 -2.04 11.29
CA LEU A 27 0.80 -1.44 11.03
C LEU A 27 -0.24 -1.87 12.06
N TYR A 28 -0.25 -3.17 12.40
CA TYR A 28 -1.15 -3.73 13.41
C TYR A 28 -0.88 -3.16 14.80
N ASP A 29 0.38 -3.14 15.25
CA ASP A 29 0.79 -2.62 16.56
C ASP A 29 0.43 -1.13 16.71
N ASN A 30 0.45 -0.37 15.62
CA ASN A 30 0.05 1.05 15.57
C ASN A 30 -1.44 1.27 15.29
N LYS A 31 -2.27 0.21 15.27
CA LYS A 31 -3.72 0.27 14.99
C LYS A 31 -4.07 0.89 13.63
N LEU A 32 -3.17 0.79 12.66
CA LEU A 32 -3.38 1.28 11.30
C LEU A 32 -4.23 0.30 10.48
N ILE A 33 -4.19 -0.98 10.83
CA ILE A 33 -5.02 -2.03 10.24
C ILE A 33 -5.70 -2.84 11.34
N ASP A 34 -6.91 -3.31 11.07
CA ASP A 34 -7.67 -4.18 11.98
C ASP A 34 -7.58 -5.64 11.51
N CYS A 35 -6.36 -6.20 11.58
CA CYS A 35 -6.11 -7.60 11.28
C CYS A 35 -4.88 -8.09 12.04
N GLY A 36 -5.10 -8.81 13.14
CA GLY A 36 -4.05 -9.55 13.85
C GLY A 36 -3.85 -10.97 13.34
N THR A 37 -4.70 -11.44 12.43
CA THR A 37 -4.67 -12.78 11.83
C THR A 37 -4.06 -12.73 10.42
N ASN A 38 -4.19 -13.80 9.64
CA ASN A 38 -3.79 -13.79 8.24
C ASN A 38 -4.56 -12.70 7.42
N PRO A 39 -3.86 -11.82 6.67
CA PRO A 39 -4.48 -10.75 5.87
C PRO A 39 -5.50 -11.20 4.82
N GLN A 40 -5.35 -12.41 4.27
CA GLN A 40 -6.27 -12.96 3.28
C GLN A 40 -7.68 -13.11 3.85
N LYS A 41 -7.80 -13.40 5.14
CA LYS A 41 -9.07 -13.58 5.86
C LYS A 41 -9.64 -12.28 6.42
N SER A 42 -8.95 -11.16 6.24
CA SER A 42 -9.40 -9.86 6.76
C SER A 42 -10.54 -9.26 5.93
N GLU A 43 -11.17 -8.20 6.45
CA GLU A 43 -12.14 -7.42 5.69
C GLU A 43 -11.52 -6.74 4.47
N LEU A 44 -12.36 -6.42 3.49
CA LEU A 44 -11.91 -5.77 2.25
C LEU A 44 -11.14 -4.47 2.54
N ASP A 45 -11.66 -3.64 3.43
CA ASP A 45 -11.06 -2.37 3.81
C ASP A 45 -9.65 -2.54 4.39
N THR A 46 -9.45 -3.55 5.24
CA THR A 46 -8.12 -3.86 5.77
C THR A 46 -7.16 -4.26 4.65
N ARG A 47 -7.59 -5.09 3.70
CA ARG A 47 -6.75 -5.44 2.53
C ARG A 47 -6.45 -4.23 1.65
N ILE A 48 -7.40 -3.29 1.48
CA ILE A 48 -7.19 -2.04 0.77
C ILE A 48 -6.13 -1.21 1.49
N LYS A 49 -6.29 -0.98 2.81
CA LYS A 49 -5.33 -0.23 3.63
C LYS A 49 -3.92 -0.78 3.51
N ILE A 50 -3.75 -2.11 3.63
CA ILE A 50 -2.43 -2.75 3.48
C ILE A 50 -1.81 -2.39 2.12
N GLN A 51 -2.58 -2.52 1.03
CA GLN A 51 -2.10 -2.18 -0.32
C GLN A 51 -1.70 -0.70 -0.43
N LYS A 52 -2.47 0.22 0.17
CA LYS A 52 -2.16 1.66 0.13
C LYS A 52 -0.94 2.00 0.98
N PHE A 53 -0.85 1.48 2.19
CA PHE A 53 0.28 1.75 3.09
C PHE A 53 1.59 1.20 2.54
N VAL A 54 1.60 -0.01 1.97
CA VAL A 54 2.80 -0.55 1.30
C VAL A 54 3.18 0.31 0.10
N TYR A 55 2.19 0.76 -0.70
CA TYR A 55 2.45 1.66 -1.81
C TYR A 55 3.08 2.98 -1.36
N PHE A 56 2.51 3.66 -0.37
CA PHE A 56 3.06 4.91 0.16
C PHE A 56 4.45 4.72 0.73
N ALA A 57 4.66 3.67 1.52
CA ALA A 57 5.95 3.35 2.11
C ALA A 57 7.04 3.26 1.02
N GLN A 58 6.78 2.57 -0.10
CA GLN A 58 7.71 2.49 -1.24
C GLN A 58 7.84 3.80 -2.01
N ALA A 59 6.71 4.42 -2.38
CA ALA A 59 6.68 5.52 -3.34
C ALA A 59 7.05 6.88 -2.74
N CYS A 60 6.86 7.05 -1.43
CA CYS A 60 6.95 8.34 -0.74
C CYS A 60 7.98 8.36 0.39
N PHE A 61 8.22 7.23 1.05
CA PHE A 61 9.07 7.16 2.25
C PHE A 61 10.37 6.38 2.05
N GLY A 62 10.55 5.71 0.91
CA GLY A 62 11.78 4.99 0.58
C GLY A 62 11.89 3.60 1.21
N LEU A 63 10.81 3.06 1.76
CA LEU A 63 10.75 1.69 2.28
C LEU A 63 10.53 0.73 1.13
N ASN A 64 11.60 0.12 0.62
CA ASN A 64 11.48 -0.77 -0.55
C ASN A 64 11.15 -2.23 -0.16
N PHE A 65 10.01 -2.72 -0.63
CA PHE A 65 9.53 -4.11 -0.52
C PHE A 65 9.52 -4.85 -1.88
N ASP A 66 10.04 -4.22 -2.94
CA ASP A 66 10.09 -4.77 -4.31
C ASP A 66 8.72 -5.16 -4.91
N TYR A 67 7.63 -4.61 -4.36
CA TYR A 67 6.29 -4.81 -4.89
C TYR A 67 6.02 -3.85 -6.05
N ARG A 68 5.79 -4.41 -7.24
CA ARG A 68 5.27 -3.65 -8.37
C ARG A 68 3.78 -3.41 -8.19
N HIS A 69 3.37 -2.17 -8.42
CA HIS A 69 1.98 -1.73 -8.32
C HIS A 69 1.46 -1.37 -9.71
N THR A 70 0.19 -1.70 -9.94
CA THR A 70 -0.58 -1.28 -11.11
C THR A 70 -1.86 -0.60 -10.64
N LEU A 71 -2.43 0.29 -11.45
CA LEU A 71 -3.69 0.93 -11.08
C LEU A 71 -4.85 -0.09 -11.18
N TYR A 72 -5.63 -0.23 -10.11
CA TYR A 72 -6.77 -1.13 -10.01
C TYR A 72 -8.00 -0.40 -9.44
N ILE A 73 -9.12 -1.12 -9.24
CA ILE A 73 -10.42 -0.56 -8.83
C ILE A 73 -10.29 0.37 -7.62
N TYR A 74 -9.51 -0.01 -6.60
CA TYR A 74 -9.29 0.77 -5.37
C TYR A 74 -7.95 1.53 -5.36
N GLY A 75 -7.39 1.84 -6.54
CA GLY A 75 -6.12 2.56 -6.69
C GLY A 75 -4.93 1.60 -6.90
N PRO A 76 -3.69 2.03 -6.64
CA PRO A 76 -2.49 1.23 -6.85
C PRO A 76 -2.55 -0.09 -6.08
N HIS A 77 -2.36 -1.20 -6.78
CA HIS A 77 -2.49 -2.55 -6.23
C HIS A 77 -1.33 -3.40 -6.72
N SER A 78 -0.76 -4.19 -5.82
CA SER A 78 0.24 -5.19 -6.13
C SER A 78 -0.36 -6.60 -6.02
N PRO A 79 -0.55 -7.30 -7.15
CA PRO A 79 -0.98 -8.69 -7.14
C PRO A 79 0.00 -9.61 -6.40
N THR A 80 1.31 -9.31 -6.45
CA THR A 80 2.31 -10.11 -5.73
C THR A 80 2.22 -9.91 -4.22
N LEU A 81 1.92 -8.70 -3.74
CA LEU A 81 1.58 -8.47 -2.32
C LEU A 81 0.31 -9.23 -1.92
N ALA A 82 -0.73 -9.20 -2.75
CA ALA A 82 -1.97 -9.94 -2.47
C ALA A 82 -1.74 -11.46 -2.40
N ASN A 83 -0.87 -11.99 -3.26
CA ASN A 83 -0.46 -13.40 -3.22
C ASN A 83 0.32 -13.74 -1.95
N ASP A 84 1.14 -12.82 -1.45
CA ASP A 84 1.89 -13.03 -0.22
C ASP A 84 0.99 -13.15 1.01
N TYR A 85 -0.23 -12.59 0.99
CA TYR A 85 -1.20 -12.77 2.09
C TYR A 85 -1.47 -14.25 2.38
N PHE A 86 -1.50 -15.11 1.36
CA PHE A 86 -1.72 -16.55 1.53
C PHE A 86 -0.54 -17.28 2.17
N ARG A 87 0.63 -16.64 2.21
CA ARG A 87 1.89 -17.19 2.74
C ARG A 87 2.22 -16.65 4.13
N ILE A 88 1.61 -15.54 4.52
CA ILE A 88 1.77 -14.94 5.84
C ILE A 88 0.98 -15.78 6.86
N ARG A 89 1.52 -15.99 8.06
CA ARG A 89 0.76 -16.62 9.16
C ARG A 89 -0.19 -15.59 9.78
N ASP A 90 -0.51 -15.72 11.07
CA ASP A 90 -1.19 -14.63 11.76
C ASP A 90 -0.20 -13.49 12.05
N ILE A 91 -0.58 -12.25 11.75
CA ILE A 91 0.29 -11.07 11.98
C ILE A 91 0.75 -10.99 13.45
N LYS A 92 -0.12 -11.35 14.40
CA LYS A 92 0.19 -11.36 15.84
C LYS A 92 1.30 -12.36 16.23
N ASP A 93 1.59 -13.35 15.39
CA ASP A 93 2.63 -14.34 15.65
C ASP A 93 4.01 -13.84 15.18
N VAL A 94 4.05 -12.81 14.31
CA VAL A 94 5.29 -12.15 13.87
C VAL A 94 5.82 -11.32 15.04
N PRO A 95 7.06 -11.50 15.52
CA PRO A 95 7.59 -10.69 16.61
C PRO A 95 7.44 -9.19 16.34
N SER A 96 6.99 -8.41 17.33
CA SER A 96 7.04 -6.95 17.24
C SER A 96 8.49 -6.54 16.97
N GLY A 97 8.69 -5.76 15.91
CA GLY A 97 9.99 -5.16 15.62
C GLY A 97 10.26 -3.97 16.55
N GLU A 98 11.53 -3.66 16.77
CA GLU A 98 11.92 -2.36 17.34
C GLU A 98 11.71 -1.28 16.27
N PRO A 99 11.01 -0.18 16.58
CA PRO A 99 10.87 0.95 15.66
C PRO A 99 12.24 1.51 15.26
N GLY A 100 12.46 1.75 13.96
CA GLY A 100 13.67 2.39 13.44
C GLY A 100 14.52 1.56 12.49
N SER A 101 14.04 0.41 12.02
CA SER A 101 14.77 -0.41 11.04
C SER A 101 14.66 0.14 9.60
N TRP A 102 13.68 1.02 9.35
CA TRP A 102 13.42 1.56 8.03
C TRP A 102 13.71 3.06 7.89
N PRO A 103 14.18 3.52 6.71
CA PRO A 103 14.31 4.94 6.43
C PRO A 103 12.97 5.65 6.61
N ARG A 104 12.98 6.81 7.28
CA ARG A 104 11.78 7.66 7.46
C ARG A 104 10.58 6.95 8.08
N GLU A 105 10.81 5.89 8.86
CA GLU A 105 9.75 5.10 9.49
C GLU A 105 8.82 5.94 10.38
N ARG A 106 9.40 6.84 11.18
CA ARG A 106 8.61 7.77 12.02
C ARG A 106 7.73 8.68 11.17
N GLU A 107 8.29 9.30 10.14
CA GLU A 107 7.53 10.15 9.22
C GLU A 107 6.40 9.38 8.53
N PHE A 108 6.65 8.12 8.14
CA PHE A 108 5.62 7.25 7.59
C PHE A 108 4.51 6.95 8.60
N LEU A 109 4.87 6.63 9.85
CA LEU A 109 3.90 6.31 10.89
C LEU A 109 3.05 7.53 11.26
N ASP A 110 3.65 8.72 11.33
CA ASP A 110 2.95 9.97 11.60
C ASP A 110 1.96 10.25 10.47
N PHE A 111 2.41 10.19 9.21
CA PHE A 111 1.54 10.28 8.03
C PHE A 111 0.40 9.26 8.05
N ALA A 112 0.70 7.99 8.34
CA ALA A 112 -0.30 6.93 8.31
C ALA A 112 -1.35 7.08 9.42
N LYS A 113 -0.97 7.62 10.60
CA LYS A 113 -1.89 7.89 11.70
C LYS A 113 -2.81 9.06 11.40
N GLU A 114 -2.29 10.11 10.77
CA GLU A 114 -3.08 11.25 10.31
C GLU A 114 -4.06 10.85 9.19
N HIS A 115 -3.68 9.87 8.36
CA HIS A 115 -4.39 9.50 7.15
C HIS A 115 -4.79 8.01 7.10
N ASN A 116 -5.65 7.57 8.02
CA ASN A 116 -6.11 6.18 8.11
C ASN A 116 -7.57 5.95 7.63
N ASP A 117 -8.08 6.83 6.78
CA ASP A 117 -9.38 6.65 6.13
C ASP A 117 -9.22 5.91 4.79
N VAL A 118 -10.07 4.91 4.52
CA VAL A 118 -9.94 4.03 3.33
C VAL A 118 -10.14 4.83 2.04
N ASP A 119 -11.14 5.71 2.03
CA ASP A 119 -11.50 6.51 0.87
C ASP A 119 -10.44 7.57 0.58
N TRP A 120 -9.92 8.24 1.62
CA TRP A 120 -8.78 9.13 1.53
C TRP A 120 -7.55 8.41 0.97
N LEU A 121 -7.21 7.23 1.51
CA LEU A 121 -6.04 6.46 1.07
C LEU A 121 -6.18 6.02 -0.39
N GLU A 122 -7.39 5.67 -0.83
CA GLU A 122 -7.66 5.32 -2.22
C GLU A 122 -7.41 6.49 -3.17
N ILE A 123 -7.94 7.68 -2.90
CA ILE A 123 -7.77 8.84 -3.79
C ILE A 123 -6.34 9.39 -3.72
N ALA A 124 -5.75 9.50 -2.52
CA ALA A 124 -4.39 9.98 -2.32
C ALA A 124 -3.36 9.09 -3.05
N SER A 125 -3.45 7.76 -2.87
CA SER A 125 -2.54 6.84 -3.55
C SER A 125 -2.73 6.85 -5.07
N THR A 126 -3.96 7.05 -5.55
CA THR A 126 -4.26 7.18 -6.99
C THR A 126 -3.59 8.43 -7.56
N LEU A 127 -3.73 9.60 -6.92
CA LEU A 127 -3.08 10.85 -7.34
C LEU A 127 -1.56 10.70 -7.40
N VAL A 128 -0.96 10.16 -6.33
CA VAL A 128 0.49 9.92 -6.26
C VAL A 128 0.94 8.96 -7.37
N TYR A 129 0.17 7.92 -7.68
CA TYR A 129 0.49 6.98 -8.75
C TYR A 129 0.39 7.61 -10.15
N LEU A 130 -0.67 8.37 -10.42
CA LEU A 130 -0.81 9.09 -11.68
C LEU A 130 0.38 10.04 -11.90
N HIS A 131 0.80 10.74 -10.86
CA HIS A 131 1.94 11.65 -10.93
C HIS A 131 3.28 10.92 -11.08
N LYS A 132 3.60 9.97 -10.19
CA LYS A 132 4.92 9.34 -10.12
C LYS A 132 5.13 8.26 -11.19
N VAL A 133 4.08 7.53 -11.57
CA VAL A 133 4.17 6.39 -12.49
C VAL A 133 3.70 6.76 -13.89
N TYR A 134 2.53 7.39 -14.02
CA TYR A 134 2.02 7.82 -15.33
C TYR A 134 2.53 9.19 -15.78
N ARG A 135 3.28 9.90 -14.92
CA ARG A 135 3.86 11.21 -15.23
C ARG A 135 2.82 12.24 -15.67
N VAL A 136 1.61 12.13 -15.13
CA VAL A 136 0.56 13.14 -15.33
C VAL A 136 1.03 14.45 -14.69
N PRO A 137 1.05 15.57 -15.44
CA PRO A 137 1.41 16.88 -14.90
C PRO A 137 0.53 17.27 -13.72
N ALA A 138 1.10 18.00 -12.75
CA ALA A 138 0.39 18.37 -11.53
C ALA A 138 -0.96 19.05 -11.81
N ASP A 139 -1.01 19.93 -12.81
CA ASP A 139 -2.20 20.70 -13.18
C ASP A 139 -3.33 19.82 -13.74
N ASP A 140 -2.99 18.68 -14.35
CA ASP A 140 -3.94 17.76 -14.97
C ASP A 140 -4.39 16.63 -14.01
N LEU A 141 -3.75 16.48 -12.84
CA LEU A 141 -3.96 15.33 -11.95
C LEU A 141 -5.41 15.16 -11.49
N ILE A 142 -6.09 16.26 -11.17
CA ILE A 142 -7.47 16.24 -10.69
C ILE A 142 -8.37 15.68 -11.79
N ASP A 143 -8.26 16.21 -13.01
CA ASP A 143 -9.09 15.80 -14.14
C ASP A 143 -8.87 14.33 -14.49
N TYR A 144 -7.62 13.85 -14.45
CA TYR A 144 -7.30 12.44 -14.63
C TYR A 144 -7.86 11.56 -13.52
N ALA A 145 -7.72 11.98 -12.26
CA ALA A 145 -8.22 11.24 -11.11
C ALA A 145 -9.74 11.10 -11.15
N GLU A 146 -10.48 12.16 -11.45
CA GLU A 146 -11.96 12.14 -11.54
C GLU A 146 -12.48 11.19 -12.61
N ARG A 147 -11.79 11.12 -13.76
CA ARG A 147 -12.17 10.20 -14.85
C ARG A 147 -12.09 8.74 -14.44
N ILE A 148 -11.10 8.41 -13.59
CA ILE A 148 -10.84 7.05 -13.11
C ILE A 148 -11.65 6.76 -11.84
N LYS A 149 -11.84 7.76 -10.98
CA LYS A 149 -12.42 7.66 -9.64
C LYS A 149 -13.68 8.50 -9.49
N ARG A 150 -14.67 8.18 -10.31
CA ARG A 150 -15.96 8.89 -10.37
C ARG A 150 -16.73 8.96 -9.04
N LYS A 151 -16.38 8.12 -8.05
CA LYS A 151 -17.03 8.12 -6.74
C LYS A 151 -16.59 9.30 -5.84
N PHE A 152 -15.43 9.91 -6.10
CA PHE A 152 -14.94 11.02 -5.28
C PHE A 152 -15.30 12.37 -5.92
N PRO A 153 -15.96 13.28 -5.18
CA PRO A 153 -16.23 14.64 -5.64
C PRO A 153 -14.93 15.43 -5.89
N ARG A 154 -15.01 16.40 -6.81
CA ARG A 154 -13.91 17.32 -7.11
C ARG A 154 -13.31 17.99 -5.88
N PRO A 155 -14.11 18.60 -4.98
CA PRO A 155 -13.54 19.33 -3.84
C PRO A 155 -12.76 18.41 -2.89
N GLN A 156 -13.20 17.16 -2.72
CA GLN A 156 -12.46 16.16 -1.94
C GLN A 156 -11.13 15.83 -2.63
N THR A 157 -11.15 15.59 -3.95
CA THR A 157 -9.96 15.24 -4.72
C THR A 157 -8.93 16.39 -4.74
N GLU A 158 -9.40 17.64 -4.86
CA GLU A 158 -8.58 18.84 -4.76
C GLU A 158 -7.94 19.01 -3.38
N GLY A 159 -8.72 18.81 -2.30
CA GLY A 159 -8.22 18.83 -0.93
C GLY A 159 -7.08 17.85 -0.71
N VAL A 160 -7.29 16.58 -1.08
CA VAL A 160 -6.26 15.55 -0.96
C VAL A 160 -5.04 15.84 -1.83
N CYS A 161 -5.23 16.29 -3.07
CA CYS A 161 -4.11 16.66 -3.95
C CYS A 161 -3.29 17.82 -3.35
N SER A 162 -3.96 18.81 -2.76
CA SER A 162 -3.30 19.90 -2.04
C SER A 162 -2.45 19.35 -0.88
N GLU A 163 -3.01 18.49 -0.03
CA GLU A 163 -2.26 17.84 1.06
C GLU A 163 -1.02 17.09 0.54
N MET A 164 -1.16 16.33 -0.55
CA MET A 164 -0.05 15.57 -1.13
C MET A 164 1.04 16.47 -1.76
N ARG A 165 0.68 17.65 -2.25
CA ARG A 165 1.64 18.68 -2.69
C ARG A 165 2.37 19.30 -1.51
N HIS A 166 1.65 19.67 -0.45
CA HIS A 166 2.25 20.22 0.78
C HIS A 166 3.21 19.22 1.44
N ALA A 167 2.89 17.93 1.41
CA ALA A 167 3.76 16.85 1.88
C ALA A 167 4.96 16.55 0.95
N GLY A 168 5.05 17.20 -0.22
CA GLY A 168 6.12 17.00 -1.20
C GLY A 168 6.05 15.67 -1.95
N PHE A 169 4.89 14.98 -1.93
CA PHE A 169 4.71 13.72 -2.66
C PHE A 169 4.26 13.91 -4.10
N ILE A 170 3.73 15.09 -4.41
CA ILE A 170 3.38 15.56 -5.76
C ILE A 170 4.12 16.88 -5.97
N GLY A 171 4.92 16.96 -7.04
CA GLY A 171 5.67 18.15 -7.44
C GLY A 171 5.10 18.81 -8.69
#